data_AF-A0AAN9YRC7-F1
#
_entry.id   AF-A0AAN9YRC7-F1
#
_cell.length_a   1.000
_cell.length_b   1.000
_cell.length_c   1.000
_cell.angle_alpha   90.00
_cell.angle_beta   90.00
_cell.angle_gamma   90.00
#
_symmetry.space_group_name_H-M   'P 1'
#
loop_
_entity.id
_entity.type
_entity.pdbx_description
1 polymer ?
#
loop_
_entity_poly.entity_id
_entity_poly.type
_entity_poly.pdbx_seq_one_letter_code
_entity_poly.pdbx_strand_id
1 'polypeptide(L)'
;MAVLRLEDWVYPDPLDYIFVRLATGVWGNFERDCARKAFDNLAPGGWFEAQELLPAMLCDDGTMPDDWPLKRLMEDLHDCAEQIGRSLRCADTYKQALINCGFVDVQQITYKIPINNWPRDRKWKELGAMWKGVFENGGLQGISMGLLHRVRGLTREQIEVGRFATP
;
A
#
# COMPACT_ATOMS: atom_id res chain seq x y z
N MET A 1 17.90 -9.07 -10.09
CA MET A 1 16.98 -8.65 -9.01
C MET A 1 17.73 -8.74 -7.69
N ALA A 2 18.04 -7.60 -7.07
CA ALA A 2 18.46 -7.62 -5.66
C ALA A 2 17.24 -8.05 -4.84
N VAL A 3 17.25 -9.28 -4.33
CA VAL A 3 16.36 -9.67 -3.25
C VAL A 3 16.77 -8.80 -2.07
N LEU A 4 15.96 -7.81 -1.71
CA LEU A 4 16.13 -7.10 -0.44
C LEU A 4 16.09 -8.17 0.66
N ARG A 5 17.26 -8.49 1.22
CA ARG A 5 17.38 -9.42 2.32
C ARG A 5 16.86 -8.64 3.52
N LEU A 6 15.62 -8.91 3.92
CA LEU A 6 15.05 -8.30 5.11
C LEU A 6 15.91 -8.74 6.28
N GLU A 7 16.59 -7.78 6.90
CA GLU A 7 17.44 -8.04 8.05
C GLU A 7 16.61 -8.55 9.22
N ASP A 8 17.26 -9.30 10.11
CA ASP A 8 16.61 -9.72 11.35
C ASP A 8 16.58 -8.55 12.34
N TRP A 9 15.52 -8.55 13.15
CA TRP A 9 15.31 -7.52 14.17
C TRP A 9 16.15 -7.92 15.38
N VAL A 10 17.29 -7.26 15.54
CA VAL A 10 18.22 -7.50 16.65
C VAL A 10 18.21 -6.26 17.53
N TYR A 11 17.35 -6.28 18.54
CA TYR A 11 17.29 -5.26 19.57
C TYR A 11 17.87 -5.80 20.88
N PRO A 12 18.63 -5.00 21.64
CA PRO A 12 19.22 -5.45 22.91
C PRO A 12 18.15 -5.66 23.98
N ASP A 13 17.07 -4.89 23.93
CA ASP A 13 15.94 -4.94 24.85
C ASP A 13 14.62 -5.04 24.06
N PRO A 14 13.57 -5.66 24.63
CA PRO A 14 12.24 -5.65 24.04
C PRO A 14 11.69 -4.23 23.87
N LEU A 15 10.93 -4.01 22.80
CA LEU A 15 10.33 -2.73 22.45
C LEU A 15 8.94 -2.59 23.07
N ASP A 16 8.57 -1.38 23.50
CA ASP A 16 7.20 -1.12 24.00
C ASP A 16 6.21 -0.82 22.87
N TYR A 17 6.72 -0.32 21.74
CA TYR A 17 5.91 0.10 20.61
C TYR A 17 6.65 -0.06 19.29
N ILE A 18 5.98 -0.64 18.31
CA ILE A 18 6.50 -0.82 16.95
C ILE A 18 5.45 -0.25 15.98
N PHE A 19 5.90 0.67 15.13
CA PHE A 19 5.05 1.34 14.16
C PHE A 19 5.55 1.12 12.74
N VAL A 20 4.66 0.71 11.85
CA VAL A 20 4.94 0.64 10.43
C VAL A 20 3.87 1.38 9.64
N ARG A 21 4.29 2.10 8.60
CA ARG A 21 3.39 2.86 7.75
C ARG A 21 3.92 2.91 6.32
N LEU A 22 3.00 2.80 5.35
CA LEU A 22 3.31 2.90 3.92
C LEU A 22 4.40 1.90 3.48
N ALA A 23 4.31 0.67 3.99
CA ALA A 23 5.16 -0.46 3.67
C ALA A 23 4.53 -1.45 2.68
N THR A 24 3.53 -1.00 1.91
CA THR A 24 2.93 -1.75 0.82
C THR A 24 3.99 -2.24 -0.19
N GLY A 25 3.96 -3.53 -0.53
CA GLY A 25 4.96 -4.15 -1.41
C GLY A 25 6.35 -4.35 -0.79
N VAL A 26 6.57 -3.97 0.48
CA VAL A 26 7.86 -4.19 1.16
C VAL A 26 8.06 -5.66 1.52
N TRP A 27 7.01 -6.37 1.93
CA TRP A 27 7.08 -7.76 2.38
C TRP A 27 6.55 -8.73 1.33
N GLY A 28 7.16 -9.92 1.24
CA GLY A 28 6.60 -11.00 0.43
C GLY A 28 5.49 -11.72 1.16
N ASN A 29 5.60 -11.82 2.49
CA ASN A 29 4.55 -12.28 3.37
C ASN A 29 4.59 -11.46 4.66
N PHE A 30 3.58 -10.63 4.91
CA PHE A 30 3.56 -9.75 6.07
C PHE A 30 3.60 -10.49 7.41
N GLU A 31 2.90 -11.62 7.52
CA GLU A 31 2.86 -12.42 8.74
C GLU A 31 4.27 -12.91 9.14
N ARG A 32 4.95 -13.56 8.19
CA ARG A 32 6.30 -14.11 8.39
C ARG A 32 7.36 -13.02 8.48
N ASP A 33 7.31 -12.04 7.57
CA ASP A 33 8.41 -11.10 7.37
C ASP A 33 8.35 -9.87 8.30
N CYS A 34 7.18 -9.59 8.92
CA CYS A 34 6.99 -8.45 9.81
C CYS A 34 6.27 -8.82 11.11
N ALA A 35 5.03 -9.31 11.04
CA ALA A 35 4.20 -9.48 12.23
C ALA A 35 4.83 -10.42 13.26
N ARG A 36 5.43 -11.54 12.82
CA ARG A 36 6.15 -12.48 13.70
C ARG A 36 7.33 -11.79 14.38
N LYS A 37 8.15 -11.07 13.61
CA LYS A 37 9.31 -10.34 14.13
C LYS A 37 8.89 -9.27 15.14
N ALA A 38 7.79 -8.57 14.87
CA ALA A 38 7.23 -7.60 15.80
C ALA A 38 6.77 -8.25 17.10
N PHE A 39 6.06 -9.37 17.01
CA PHE A 39 5.62 -10.12 18.19
C PHE A 39 6.79 -10.56 19.07
N ASP A 40 7.84 -11.11 18.45
CA ASP A 40 8.99 -11.66 19.18
C ASP A 40 9.87 -10.57 19.84
N ASN A 41 9.80 -9.33 19.36
CA ASN A 41 10.61 -8.21 19.85
C ASN A 41 9.83 -7.24 20.76
N LEU A 42 8.53 -7.45 20.99
CA LEU A 42 7.73 -6.60 21.87
C LEU A 42 7.84 -7.06 23.33
N ALA A 43 7.94 -6.09 24.24
CA ALA A 43 7.74 -6.33 25.66
C ALA A 43 6.31 -6.83 25.93
N PRO A 44 6.07 -7.64 26.98
CA PRO A 44 4.72 -7.98 27.41
C PRO A 44 3.89 -6.72 27.65
N GLY A 45 2.76 -6.59 26.94
CA GLY A 45 1.90 -5.39 26.98
C GLY A 45 2.26 -4.28 25.99
N GLY A 46 3.31 -4.47 25.18
CA GLY A 46 3.66 -3.57 24.09
C GLY A 46 2.69 -3.61 22.91
N TRP A 47 2.77 -2.60 22.04
CA TRP A 47 1.82 -2.38 20.94
C TRP A 47 2.49 -2.45 19.56
N PHE A 48 1.80 -3.05 18.60
CA PHE A 48 2.15 -2.98 17.19
C PHE A 48 1.06 -2.26 16.41
N GLU A 49 1.43 -1.23 15.66
CA GLU A 49 0.53 -0.49 14.79
C GLU A 49 1.04 -0.48 13.35
N ALA A 50 0.15 -0.84 12.41
CA ALA A 50 0.41 -0.81 10.98
C ALA A 50 -0.61 0.07 10.25
N GLN A 51 -0.14 1.09 9.53
CA GLN A 51 -0.97 2.04 8.77
C GLN A 51 -0.71 1.96 7.28
N GLU A 52 -1.67 1.37 6.56
CA GLU A 52 -1.49 1.06 5.14
C GLU A 52 -2.55 1.68 4.25
N LEU A 53 -2.15 1.99 3.01
CA LEU A 53 -3.07 2.37 1.95
C LEU A 53 -3.50 1.11 1.21
N LEU A 54 -4.80 1.02 0.90
CA LEU A 54 -5.28 0.04 -0.07
C LEU A 54 -5.14 0.66 -1.47
N PRO A 55 -4.28 0.14 -2.36
CA PRO A 55 -4.10 0.67 -3.71
C PRO A 55 -5.21 0.13 -4.61
N ALA A 56 -6.44 0.50 -4.29
CA ALA A 56 -7.63 0.21 -5.06
C ALA A 56 -8.39 1.52 -5.30
N MET A 57 -8.75 1.75 -6.55
CA MET A 57 -9.60 2.87 -6.93
C MET A 57 -11.05 2.49 -6.68
N LEU A 58 -11.72 3.27 -5.83
CA LEU A 58 -13.12 3.07 -5.46
C LEU A 58 -13.93 4.33 -5.78
N CYS A 59 -15.23 4.15 -5.99
CA CYS A 59 -16.15 5.21 -6.38
C CYS A 59 -17.48 4.97 -5.65
N ASP A 60 -17.93 5.98 -4.91
CA ASP A 60 -19.12 5.88 -4.04
C ASP A 60 -20.44 6.17 -4.77
N ASP A 61 -20.39 6.85 -5.92
CA ASP A 61 -21.57 7.27 -6.71
C ASP A 61 -21.75 6.47 -8.01
N GLY A 62 -20.90 5.46 -8.25
CA GLY A 62 -21.02 4.54 -9.38
C GLY A 62 -20.69 5.15 -10.74
N THR A 63 -20.15 6.37 -10.80
CA THR A 63 -19.84 7.04 -12.07
C THR A 63 -18.52 6.59 -12.69
N MET A 64 -17.69 5.84 -11.96
CA MET A 64 -16.41 5.35 -12.44
C MET A 64 -16.61 4.08 -13.28
N PRO A 65 -16.33 4.11 -14.59
CA PRO A 65 -16.39 2.92 -15.43
C PRO A 65 -15.25 1.95 -15.11
N ASP A 66 -15.39 0.70 -15.55
CA ASP A 66 -14.39 -0.35 -15.27
C ASP A 66 -13.06 -0.12 -16.00
N ASP A 67 -13.10 0.54 -17.15
CA ASP A 67 -11.93 0.92 -17.94
C ASP A 67 -11.33 2.27 -17.53
N TRP A 68 -11.74 2.81 -16.37
CA TRP A 68 -11.22 4.10 -15.90
C TRP A 68 -9.68 4.07 -15.83
N PRO A 69 -8.99 5.05 -16.46
CA PRO A 69 -7.54 5.06 -16.59
C PRO A 69 -6.77 4.76 -15.30
N LEU A 70 -7.11 5.46 -14.21
CA LEU A 70 -6.41 5.29 -12.93
C LEU A 70 -6.76 3.97 -12.23
N LYS A 71 -7.93 3.39 -12.50
CA LYS A 71 -8.32 2.07 -12.00
C LYS A 71 -7.46 1.00 -12.67
N ARG A 72 -7.35 1.05 -14.00
CA ARG A 72 -6.47 0.19 -14.81
C ARG A 72 -5.01 0.29 -14.37
N LEU A 73 -4.50 1.51 -14.11
CA LEU A 73 -3.14 1.67 -13.58
C LEU A 73 -2.92 0.87 -12.29
N MET A 74 -3.82 1.01 -11.32
CA MET A 74 -3.66 0.34 -10.02
C MET A 74 -3.75 -1.18 -10.15
N GLU A 75 -4.57 -1.68 -11.08
CA GLU A 75 -4.65 -3.10 -11.41
C GLU A 75 -3.38 -3.60 -12.09
N ASP A 76 -2.84 -2.87 -13.07
CA ASP A 76 -1.57 -3.21 -13.72
C ASP A 76 -0.41 -3.26 -12.72
N LEU A 77 -0.36 -2.30 -11.80
CA LEU A 77 0.64 -2.27 -10.72
C LEU A 77 0.47 -3.46 -9.78
N HIS A 78 -0.77 -3.81 -9.42
CA HIS A 78 -1.04 -4.99 -8.61
C HIS A 78 -0.55 -6.25 -9.32
N ASP A 79 -0.85 -6.45 -10.59
CA ASP A 79 -0.43 -7.61 -11.36
C ASP A 79 1.10 -7.70 -11.47
N CYS A 80 1.79 -6.57 -11.66
CA CYS A 80 3.25 -6.55 -11.67
C CYS A 80 3.84 -6.93 -10.31
N ALA A 81 3.22 -6.46 -9.23
CA ALA A 81 3.64 -6.75 -7.87
C ALA A 81 3.43 -8.23 -7.48
N GLU A 82 2.31 -8.83 -7.90
CA GLU A 82 2.05 -10.26 -7.71
C GLU A 82 3.11 -11.11 -8.42
N GLN A 83 3.52 -10.73 -9.64
CA GLN A 83 4.55 -11.47 -10.40
C GLN A 83 5.92 -11.52 -9.70
N ILE A 84 6.22 -10.53 -8.87
CA ILE A 84 7.47 -10.50 -8.09
C ILE A 84 7.26 -10.94 -6.62
N GLY A 85 6.06 -11.42 -6.28
CA GLY A 85 5.72 -11.90 -4.94
C GLY A 85 5.73 -10.80 -3.89
N ARG A 86 5.34 -9.57 -4.23
CA ARG A 86 5.32 -8.39 -3.34
C ARG A 86 3.97 -7.67 -3.41
N SER A 87 2.91 -8.34 -2.98
CA SER A 87 1.54 -7.84 -3.14
C SER A 87 1.36 -6.40 -2.66
N LEU A 88 0.66 -5.60 -3.47
CA LEU A 88 0.21 -4.26 -3.08
C LEU A 88 -1.09 -4.28 -2.26
N ARG A 89 -1.84 -5.39 -2.27
CA ARG A 89 -3.11 -5.52 -1.55
C ARG A 89 -2.90 -6.35 -0.29
N CYS A 90 -2.06 -5.83 0.60
CA CYS A 90 -1.72 -6.53 1.84
C CYS A 90 -2.48 -6.01 3.06
N ALA A 91 -3.04 -4.79 2.99
CA ALA A 91 -3.67 -4.10 4.12
C ALA A 91 -4.83 -4.89 4.76
N ASP A 92 -5.62 -5.60 3.95
CA ASP A 92 -6.72 -6.46 4.38
C ASP A 92 -6.25 -7.75 5.09
N THR A 93 -5.02 -8.20 4.83
CA THR A 93 -4.44 -9.40 5.46
C THR A 93 -3.86 -9.14 6.85
N TYR A 94 -3.56 -7.89 7.20
CA TYR A 94 -2.77 -7.55 8.39
C TYR A 94 -3.45 -7.98 9.68
N LYS A 95 -4.76 -7.72 9.82
CA LYS A 95 -5.50 -8.11 11.02
C LYS A 95 -5.38 -9.60 11.31
N GLN A 96 -5.59 -10.44 10.29
CA GLN A 96 -5.52 -11.88 10.45
C GLN A 96 -4.09 -12.35 10.73
N ALA A 97 -3.09 -11.76 10.06
CA ALA A 97 -1.69 -12.06 10.31
C ALA A 97 -1.28 -11.76 11.76
N LEU A 98 -1.74 -10.64 12.32
CA LEU A 98 -1.47 -10.30 13.73
C LEU A 98 -2.12 -11.31 14.69
N ILE A 99 -3.37 -11.70 14.44
CA ILE A 99 -4.05 -12.73 15.23
C ILE A 99 -3.29 -14.05 15.17
N ASN A 100 -2.87 -14.48 13.98
CA ASN A 100 -2.08 -15.71 13.77
C ASN A 100 -0.72 -15.67 14.48
N CYS A 101 -0.13 -14.47 14.62
CA CYS A 101 1.10 -14.27 15.37
C CYS A 101 0.94 -14.39 16.89
N GLY A 102 -0.27 -14.24 17.42
CA GLY A 102 -0.57 -14.30 18.84
C GLY A 102 -0.85 -12.94 19.48
N PHE A 103 -0.95 -11.87 18.68
CA PHE A 103 -1.41 -10.58 19.18
C PHE A 103 -2.84 -10.69 19.70
N VAL A 104 -3.12 -9.95 20.77
CA VAL A 104 -4.45 -9.81 21.37
C VAL A 104 -5.00 -8.41 21.10
N ASP A 105 -6.30 -8.21 21.34
CA ASP A 105 -6.99 -6.91 21.17
C ASP A 105 -6.83 -6.26 19.78
N VAL A 106 -6.67 -7.08 18.73
CA VAL A 106 -6.40 -6.60 17.37
C VAL A 106 -7.59 -5.82 16.80
N GLN A 107 -7.40 -4.51 16.63
CA GLN A 107 -8.35 -3.60 16.01
C GLN A 107 -7.96 -3.29 14.56
N GLN A 108 -8.96 -3.12 13.70
CA GLN A 108 -8.78 -2.62 12.33
C GLN A 108 -9.77 -1.48 12.10
N ILE A 109 -9.23 -0.32 11.74
CA ILE A 109 -10.03 0.86 11.44
C ILE A 109 -9.75 1.26 10.00
N THR A 110 -10.80 1.35 9.19
CA THR A 110 -10.71 1.71 7.78
C THR A 110 -11.24 3.12 7.57
N TYR A 111 -10.42 3.97 6.96
CA TYR A 111 -10.79 5.33 6.58
C TYR A 111 -10.91 5.44 5.07
N LYS A 112 -11.91 6.18 4.59
CA LYS A 112 -11.97 6.59 3.19
C LYS A 112 -10.98 7.72 2.95
N ILE A 113 -10.24 7.63 1.86
CA ILE A 113 -9.30 8.66 1.44
C ILE A 113 -9.79 9.22 0.10
N PRO A 114 -10.34 10.45 0.07
CA PRO A 114 -10.65 11.10 -1.19
C PRO A 114 -9.35 11.44 -1.91
N ILE A 115 -9.34 11.29 -3.23
CA ILE A 115 -8.16 11.54 -4.07
C ILE A 115 -8.35 12.76 -4.99
N ASN A 116 -9.49 13.43 -4.89
CA ASN A 116 -9.85 14.60 -5.69
C ASN A 116 -10.77 15.55 -4.88
N ASN A 117 -11.02 16.73 -5.45
CA ASN A 117 -11.84 17.77 -4.83
C ASN A 117 -13.34 17.68 -5.15
N TRP A 118 -13.82 16.53 -5.65
CA TRP A 118 -15.23 16.33 -6.02
C TRP A 118 -16.21 16.19 -4.85
N PRO A 119 -15.82 15.68 -3.65
CA PRO A 119 -16.75 15.62 -2.53
C PRO A 119 -17.43 16.96 -2.25
N ARG A 120 -18.74 16.95 -1.99
CA ARG A 120 -19.50 18.17 -1.71
C ARG A 120 -19.16 18.76 -0.35
N ASP A 121 -18.99 17.90 0.65
CA ASP A 121 -18.61 18.28 2.00
C ASP A 121 -17.24 18.97 2.02
N ARG A 122 -17.14 20.09 2.74
CA ARG A 122 -15.96 20.95 2.75
C ARG A 122 -14.71 20.20 3.24
N LYS A 123 -14.83 19.42 4.31
CA LYS A 123 -13.70 18.69 4.90
C LYS A 123 -13.16 17.65 3.92
N TRP A 124 -14.05 16.86 3.30
CA TRP A 124 -13.64 15.84 2.33
C TRP A 124 -13.07 16.45 1.04
N LYS A 125 -13.59 17.61 0.61
CA LYS A 125 -13.05 18.36 -0.52
C LYS A 125 -11.62 18.83 -0.28
N GLU A 126 -11.35 19.39 0.90
CA GLU A 126 -10.01 19.85 1.29
C GLU A 126 -9.02 18.69 1.37
N LEU A 127 -9.39 17.59 2.05
CA LEU A 127 -8.56 16.39 2.13
C LEU A 127 -8.25 15.82 0.74
N GLY A 128 -9.26 15.77 -0.14
CA GLY A 128 -9.08 15.24 -1.48
C GLY A 128 -8.24 16.13 -2.38
N ALA A 129 -8.27 17.46 -2.18
CA ALA A 129 -7.34 18.36 -2.85
C ALA A 129 -5.88 18.13 -2.40
N MET A 130 -5.64 17.83 -1.13
CA MET A 130 -4.29 17.49 -0.63
C MET A 130 -3.78 16.19 -1.25
N TRP A 131 -4.59 15.13 -1.26
CA TRP A 131 -4.20 13.85 -1.87
C TRP A 131 -4.02 13.95 -3.39
N LYS A 132 -4.87 14.72 -4.07
CA LYS A 132 -4.67 15.06 -5.49
C LYS A 132 -3.30 15.69 -5.70
N GLY A 133 -2.93 16.66 -4.87
CA GLY A 133 -1.62 17.31 -4.90
C GLY A 133 -0.47 16.30 -4.69
N VAL A 134 -0.59 15.36 -3.75
CA VAL A 134 0.41 14.30 -3.54
C VAL A 134 0.60 13.45 -4.80
N PHE A 135 -0.49 13.03 -5.43
CA PHE A 135 -0.44 12.22 -6.65
C PHE A 135 0.15 12.97 -7.85
N GLU A 136 -0.23 14.24 -8.03
CA GLU A 136 0.24 15.10 -9.11
C GLU A 136 1.71 15.53 -8.93
N ASN A 137 2.15 15.73 -7.69
CA ASN A 137 3.53 16.13 -7.36
C ASN A 137 4.50 14.94 -7.30
N GLY A 138 4.35 14.00 -8.24
CA GLY A 138 5.26 12.85 -8.40
C GLY A 138 4.87 11.60 -7.61
N GLY A 139 3.80 11.62 -6.80
CA GLY A 139 3.33 10.43 -6.10
C GLY A 139 2.95 9.29 -7.05
N LEU A 140 2.21 9.60 -8.13
CA LEU A 140 1.86 8.60 -9.15
C LEU A 140 3.10 8.05 -9.87
N GLN A 141 4.04 8.93 -10.22
CA GLN A 141 5.29 8.53 -10.87
C GLN A 141 6.13 7.63 -9.96
N GLY A 142 6.22 7.96 -8.67
CA GLY A 142 7.00 7.22 -7.68
C GLY A 142 6.53 5.78 -7.49
N ILE A 143 5.20 5.56 -7.51
CA ILE A 143 4.64 4.21 -7.37
C ILE A 143 4.65 3.41 -8.68
N SER A 144 4.58 4.07 -9.84
CA SER A 144 4.40 3.39 -11.12
C SER A 144 5.71 3.08 -11.85
N MET A 145 6.64 4.04 -11.89
CA MET A 145 7.82 3.98 -12.76
C MET A 145 8.68 2.76 -12.54
N GLY A 146 9.07 2.51 -11.29
CA GLY A 146 10.00 1.43 -10.98
C GLY A 146 9.41 0.05 -11.26
N LEU A 147 8.13 -0.15 -10.95
CA LEU A 147 7.48 -1.44 -11.07
C LEU A 147 7.16 -1.76 -12.54
N LEU A 148 6.52 -0.84 -13.26
CA LEU A 148 6.18 -1.03 -14.66
C LEU A 148 7.42 -1.16 -15.55
N HIS A 149 8.46 -0.37 -15.32
CA HIS A 149 9.69 -0.48 -16.10
C HIS A 149 10.35 -1.86 -15.90
N ARG A 150 10.52 -2.30 -14.65
CA ARG A 150 11.26 -3.54 -14.35
C ARG A 150 10.48 -4.82 -14.69
N VAL A 151 9.15 -4.80 -14.56
CA VAL A 151 8.32 -6.00 -14.73
C VAL A 151 7.68 -6.07 -16.13
N ARG A 152 7.28 -4.93 -16.71
CA ARG A 152 6.64 -4.87 -18.04
C ARG A 152 7.58 -4.37 -19.14
N GLY A 153 8.78 -3.90 -18.80
CA GLY A 153 9.74 -3.38 -19.78
C GLY A 153 9.34 -2.05 -20.42
N LEU A 154 8.36 -1.35 -19.84
CA LEU A 154 7.88 -0.08 -20.39
C LEU A 154 8.95 1.01 -20.29
N THR A 155 9.06 1.84 -21.31
CA THR A 155 9.91 3.04 -21.25
C THR A 155 9.24 4.12 -20.39
N ARG A 156 10.03 5.12 -19.99
CA ARG A 156 9.50 6.27 -19.25
C ARG A 156 8.37 6.96 -20.02
N GLU A 157 8.57 7.17 -21.31
CA GLU A 157 7.58 7.79 -22.18
C GLU A 157 6.30 6.95 -22.25
N GLN A 158 6.41 5.63 -22.31
CA GLN A 158 5.25 4.74 -22.25
C GLN A 158 4.53 4.77 -20.90
N ILE A 159 5.21 5.09 -19.79
CA ILE A 159 4.56 5.18 -18.48
C ILE A 159 3.93 6.56 -18.26
N GLU A 160 4.59 7.63 -18.71
CA GLU A 160 4.13 9.03 -18.53
C GLU A 160 3.11 9.44 -19.59
N VAL A 161 3.27 8.97 -20.83
CA VAL A 161 2.47 9.36 -22.00
C VAL A 161 1.63 8.20 -22.52
N GLY A 162 2.02 6.94 -22.23
CA GLY A 162 1.28 5.77 -22.65
C GLY A 162 -0.12 5.83 -22.06
N ARG A 163 -1.05 6.11 -22.98
CA ARG A 163 -2.48 6.06 -22.74
C ARG A 163 -2.80 4.76 -22.03
N PHE A 164 -3.71 4.82 -21.06
CA PHE A 164 -4.55 3.70 -20.63
C PHE A 164 -5.48 3.20 -21.75
N ALA A 165 -5.05 3.33 -23.01
CA ALA A 165 -5.70 2.85 -24.19
C ALA A 165 -4.92 1.61 -24.63
N THR A 166 -5.48 0.44 -24.35
CA THR A 166 -5.29 -0.70 -25.24
C THR A 166 -6.22 -0.53 -26.46
N PRO A 167 -5.92 -1.22 -27.58
CA PRO A 167 -6.25 -0.81 -28.96
C PRO A 167 -7.73 -0.64 -29.29
#